data_AF-A0AA86UKY9-F1
#
_entry.id   AF-A0AA86UKY9-F1
#
_cell.length_a   1.000
_cell.length_b   1.000
_cell.length_c   1.000
_cell.angle_alpha   90.00
_cell.angle_beta   90.00
_cell.angle_gamma   90.00
#
_symmetry.space_group_name_H-M   'P 1'
#
loop_
_entity.id
_entity.type
_entity.pdbx_description
1 polymer ?
#
loop_
_entity_poly.entity_id
_entity_poly.type
_entity_poly.pdbx_seq_one_letter_code
_entity_poly.pdbx_strand_id
1 'polypeptide(L)'
;MEDTRTDARFSQDTLQVFPTLLVATLTLLVLTIFNNRGKMGITSEEQLVKLIQDSFRLKPGHIVNDLDLKRPIFERISAYGHFGRTDLGEDICRWEQIKLI
;
A
#
# COMPACT_ATOMS: atom_id res chain seq x y z
N MET A 1 -18.12 -39.95 30.34
CA MET A 1 -16.66 -40.14 30.42
C MET A 1 -16.09 -39.25 29.33
N GLU A 2 -15.39 -38.23 29.80
CA GLU A 2 -14.71 -37.10 29.13
C GLU A 2 -15.31 -36.44 27.87
N ASP A 3 -16.00 -35.32 28.09
CA ASP A 3 -15.77 -34.08 27.33
C ASP A 3 -14.66 -33.31 28.07
N THR A 4 -13.49 -33.12 27.44
CA THR A 4 -12.59 -31.98 27.69
C THR A 4 -11.58 -31.84 26.55
N ARG A 5 -11.80 -30.79 25.74
CA ARG A 5 -10.81 -29.71 25.59
C ARG A 5 -9.40 -30.15 25.14
N THR A 6 -9.20 -30.38 23.85
CA THR A 6 -7.87 -30.15 23.25
C THR A 6 -7.65 -28.65 23.19
N ASP A 7 -7.06 -28.13 24.26
CA ASP A 7 -6.65 -26.75 24.42
C ASP A 7 -5.77 -26.32 23.24
N ALA A 8 -6.38 -25.64 22.28
CA ALA A 8 -5.70 -24.71 21.40
C ALA A 8 -5.16 -23.57 22.28
N ARG A 9 -4.04 -23.82 22.97
CA ARG A 9 -3.14 -22.77 23.45
C ARG A 9 -2.39 -22.22 22.24
N PHE A 10 -3.12 -21.54 21.36
CA PHE A 10 -2.52 -20.64 20.40
C PHE A 10 -2.14 -19.39 21.20
N SER A 11 -0.86 -19.31 21.56
CA SER A 11 -0.31 -18.30 22.47
C SER A 11 -0.63 -16.89 21.96
N GLN A 12 -1.03 -16.00 22.88
CA GLN A 12 -1.33 -14.59 22.64
C GLN A 12 -0.10 -13.74 22.21
N ASP A 13 1.02 -14.35 21.83
CA ASP A 13 2.30 -13.68 21.62
C ASP A 13 2.50 -13.10 20.20
N THR A 14 1.56 -13.30 19.26
CA THR A 14 1.74 -12.88 17.86
C THR A 14 1.30 -11.42 17.59
N LEU A 15 0.83 -10.68 18.59
CA LEU A 15 0.26 -9.33 18.40
C LEU A 15 1.22 -8.16 18.71
N GLN A 16 2.49 -8.41 19.05
CA GLN A 16 3.49 -7.36 19.33
C GLN A 16 4.43 -7.04 18.16
N VAL A 17 4.39 -7.81 17.06
CA VAL A 17 5.34 -7.69 15.94
C VAL A 17 4.92 -6.66 14.87
N PHE A 18 3.69 -6.13 14.97
CA PHE A 18 3.06 -5.35 13.89
C PHE A 18 3.38 -3.83 13.83
N PRO A 19 3.70 -3.09 14.91
CA PRO A 19 3.95 -1.65 14.80
C PRO A 19 5.38 -1.31 14.36
N THR A 20 6.38 -2.13 14.71
CA THR A 20 7.79 -1.87 14.39
C THR A 20 8.09 -2.03 12.91
N LEU A 21 7.50 -3.02 12.24
CA LEU A 21 7.63 -3.21 10.80
C LEU A 21 7.00 -2.04 10.02
N LEU A 22 5.86 -1.51 10.48
CA LEU A 22 5.20 -0.35 9.89
C LEU A 22 6.04 0.93 10.06
N VAL A 23 6.56 1.18 11.26
CA VAL A 23 7.43 2.34 11.53
C VAL A 23 8.75 2.26 10.75
N ALA A 24 9.34 1.06 10.65
CA ALA A 24 10.57 0.83 9.91
C ALA A 24 10.38 1.03 8.38
N THR A 25 9.26 0.55 7.83
CA THR A 25 8.94 0.72 6.40
C THR A 25 8.66 2.17 6.04
N LEU A 26 7.94 2.91 6.88
CA LEU A 26 7.72 4.36 6.71
C LEU A 26 9.03 5.16 6.77
N THR A 27 9.90 4.83 7.73
CA THR A 27 11.20 5.51 7.87
C THR A 27 12.09 5.25 6.66
N LEU A 28 12.12 4.01 6.16
CA LEU A 28 12.90 3.65 4.97
C LEU A 28 12.39 4.35 3.71
N LEU A 29 11.06 4.43 3.51
CA LEU A 29 10.46 5.11 2.37
C LEU A 29 10.80 6.61 2.35
N VAL A 30 10.71 7.29 3.50
CA VAL A 30 11.07 8.71 3.61
C VAL A 30 12.54 8.95 3.27
N LEU A 31 13.44 8.07 3.75
CA LEU A 31 14.87 8.16 3.44
C LEU A 31 15.16 7.90 1.96
N THR A 32 14.49 6.94 1.33
CA THR A 32 14.65 6.65 -0.10
C THR A 32 14.18 7.82 -0.96
N ILE A 33 13.06 8.46 -0.63
CA ILE A 33 12.57 9.65 -1.33
C ILE A 33 13.55 10.81 -1.14
N PHE A 34 14.01 11.05 0.10
CA PHE A 34 14.97 12.11 0.40
C PHE A 34 16.29 11.93 -0.35
N ASN A 35 16.83 10.70 -0.37
CA ASN A 35 18.10 10.40 -1.02
C ASN A 35 18.05 10.50 -2.57
N ASN A 36 16.87 10.36 -3.18
CA ASN A 36 16.73 10.36 -4.63
C ASN A 36 16.20 11.68 -5.23
N ARG A 37 15.90 12.71 -4.42
CA ARG A 37 15.35 13.99 -4.93
C ARG A 37 16.24 14.63 -6.01
N GLY A 38 17.57 14.57 -5.86
CA GLY A 38 18.51 15.12 -6.83
C GLY A 38 18.51 14.41 -8.20
N LYS A 39 18.21 13.10 -8.24
CA LYS A 39 18.11 12.33 -9.50
C LYS A 39 16.81 12.61 -10.26
N MET A 40 15.78 13.08 -9.58
CA MET A 40 14.48 13.39 -10.16
C MET A 40 14.42 14.80 -10.78
N GLY A 41 15.48 15.60 -10.66
CA GLY A 41 15.47 17.01 -11.09
C GLY A 41 14.51 17.89 -10.28
N ILE A 42 14.00 17.37 -9.16
CA ILE A 42 13.06 18.04 -8.27
C ILE A 42 13.87 18.70 -7.17
N THR A 43 14.03 20.01 -7.29
CA THR A 43 14.87 20.80 -6.38
C THR A 43 14.09 21.40 -5.21
N SER A 44 12.75 21.50 -5.32
CA SER A 44 11.88 21.95 -4.22
C SER A 44 10.64 21.08 -4.04
N GLU A 45 10.08 21.10 -2.82
CA GLU A 45 8.82 20.41 -2.51
C GLU A 45 7.65 20.97 -3.30
N GLU A 46 7.66 22.27 -3.58
CA GLU A 46 6.62 22.93 -4.37
C GLU A 46 6.58 22.39 -5.81
N GLN A 47 7.74 22.09 -6.40
CA GLN A 47 7.81 21.47 -7.72
C GLN A 47 7.18 20.08 -7.71
N LEU A 48 7.43 19.29 -6.66
CA LEU A 48 6.82 17.95 -6.51
C LEU A 48 5.30 18.05 -6.35
N VAL A 49 4.83 18.94 -5.46
CA VAL A 49 3.40 19.12 -5.21
C VAL A 49 2.69 19.56 -6.50
N LYS A 50 3.26 20.51 -7.23
CA LYS A 50 2.71 20.98 -8.50
C LYS A 50 2.63 19.86 -9.54
N LEU A 51 3.70 19.08 -9.70
CA LEU A 51 3.73 17.94 -10.62
C LEU A 51 2.64 16.91 -10.28
N ILE A 52 2.44 16.60 -8.99
CA ILE A 52 1.40 15.67 -8.55
C ILE A 52 0.01 16.23 -8.85
N GLN A 53 -0.23 17.52 -8.59
CA GLN A 53 -1.53 18.16 -8.87
C GLN A 53 -1.86 18.21 -10.36
N ASP A 54 -0.86 18.46 -11.20
CA ASP A 54 -1.03 18.52 -12.66
C ASP A 54 -1.22 17.11 -13.25
N SER A 55 -0.62 16.08 -12.63
CA SER A 55 -0.62 14.71 -13.15
C SER A 55 -1.76 13.84 -12.61
N PHE A 56 -2.26 14.09 -11.40
CA PHE A 56 -3.23 13.22 -10.72
C PHE A 56 -4.51 13.95 -10.34
N ARG A 57 -5.64 13.34 -10.67
CA ARG A 57 -6.98 13.83 -10.28
C ARG A 57 -7.34 13.24 -8.93
N LEU A 58 -6.97 13.92 -7.85
CA LEU A 58 -7.13 13.42 -6.47
C LEU A 58 -8.55 13.52 -5.91
N LYS A 59 -9.54 13.97 -6.69
CA LYS A 59 -10.95 13.95 -6.27
C LYS A 59 -11.43 12.50 -6.12
N PRO A 60 -12.12 12.12 -5.04
CA PRO A 60 -12.52 10.72 -4.79
C PRO A 60 -13.22 10.03 -5.97
N GLY A 61 -14.15 10.73 -6.64
CA GLY A 61 -14.84 10.19 -7.80
C GLY A 61 -13.93 9.93 -9.01
N HIS A 62 -12.89 10.74 -9.19
CA HIS A 62 -11.90 10.52 -10.25
C HIS A 62 -10.97 9.36 -9.91
N ILE A 63 -10.56 9.22 -8.64
CA ILE A 63 -9.73 8.07 -8.20
C ILE A 63 -10.47 6.75 -8.45
N VAL A 64 -11.75 6.67 -8.06
CA VAL A 64 -12.59 5.47 -8.27
C VAL A 64 -12.70 5.12 -9.75
N ASN A 65 -12.84 6.13 -10.62
CA ASN A 65 -12.93 5.92 -12.06
C ASN A 65 -11.58 5.56 -12.70
N ASP A 66 -10.52 6.29 -12.38
CA ASP A 66 -9.17 6.11 -12.95
C ASP A 66 -8.60 4.73 -12.58
N LEU A 67 -8.85 4.26 -11.35
CA LEU A 67 -8.44 2.93 -10.87
C LEU A 67 -9.48 1.83 -11.10
N ASP A 68 -10.67 2.17 -11.63
CA ASP A 68 -11.77 1.23 -11.90
C ASP A 68 -12.14 0.35 -10.69
N LEU A 69 -12.38 1.03 -9.56
CA LEU A 69 -12.60 0.41 -8.24
C LEU A 69 -14.03 -0.09 -8.01
N LYS A 70 -14.94 0.09 -8.98
CA LYS A 70 -16.34 -0.39 -8.87
C LYS A 70 -16.48 -1.89 -9.14
N ARG A 71 -15.42 -2.54 -9.61
CA ARG A 71 -15.37 -3.98 -9.86
C ARG A 71 -15.32 -4.76 -8.55
N PRO A 72 -15.83 -6.01 -8.50
CA PRO A 72 -15.79 -6.84 -7.30
C PRO A 72 -14.38 -7.45 -7.09
N ILE A 73 -13.40 -6.59 -6.75
CA ILE A 73 -11.98 -6.98 -6.57
C ILE A 73 -11.54 -7.06 -5.10
N PHE A 74 -12.31 -6.47 -4.18
CA PHE A 74 -11.89 -6.27 -2.78
C PHE A 74 -11.73 -7.55 -1.97
N GLU A 75 -12.55 -8.57 -2.23
CA GLU A 75 -12.45 -9.86 -1.55
C GLU A 75 -11.10 -10.52 -1.83
N ARG A 76 -10.65 -10.52 -3.09
CA ARG A 76 -9.41 -11.16 -3.52
C ARG A 76 -8.15 -10.51 -2.93
N ILE A 77 -8.20 -9.21 -2.63
CA ILE A 77 -7.08 -8.44 -2.07
C ILE A 77 -7.15 -8.30 -0.54
N SER A 78 -8.17 -8.87 0.12
CA SER A 78 -8.36 -8.79 1.57
C SER A 78 -7.37 -9.64 2.37
N ALA A 79 -6.82 -10.67 1.73
CA ALA A 79 -5.79 -11.53 2.28
C ALA A 79 -4.40 -11.17 1.70
N TYR A 80 -3.36 -11.42 2.49
CA TYR A 80 -1.96 -11.25 2.11
C TYR A 80 -1.52 -9.80 1.79
N GLY A 81 -2.32 -8.82 2.22
CA GLY A 81 -2.03 -7.39 2.07
C GLY A 81 -2.52 -6.79 0.75
N HIS A 82 -2.67 -5.46 0.74
CA HIS A 82 -3.25 -4.73 -0.40
C HIS A 82 -2.20 -4.24 -1.42
N PHE A 83 -0.93 -4.17 -1.03
CA PHE A 83 0.15 -3.56 -1.81
C PHE A 83 1.27 -4.56 -2.13
N GLY A 84 2.01 -4.31 -3.20
CA GLY A 84 3.18 -5.10 -3.61
C GLY A 84 2.83 -6.53 -4.04
N ARG A 85 1.58 -6.77 -4.42
CA ARG A 85 1.11 -8.10 -4.85
C ARG A 85 1.49 -8.34 -6.30
N THR A 86 2.46 -9.23 -6.50
CA THR A 86 2.92 -9.70 -7.82
C THR A 86 2.19 -10.96 -8.28
N ASP A 87 1.43 -11.58 -7.39
CA ASP A 87 0.66 -12.80 -7.63
C ASP A 87 -0.76 -12.52 -8.15
N LEU A 88 -1.19 -11.26 -8.08
CA LEU A 88 -2.42 -10.77 -8.70
C LEU A 88 -2.10 -10.06 -10.01
N GLY A 89 -3.03 -10.17 -10.97
CA GLY A 89 -2.92 -9.47 -12.24
C GLY A 89 -2.91 -7.95 -12.07
N GLU A 90 -2.20 -7.29 -12.97
CA GLU A 90 -2.11 -5.82 -13.07
C GLU A 90 -3.50 -5.15 -13.21
N ASP A 91 -4.47 -5.90 -13.72
CA ASP A 91 -5.86 -5.50 -13.85
C ASP A 91 -6.59 -5.41 -12.50
N ILE A 92 -6.17 -6.18 -11.49
CA ILE A 92 -6.77 -6.20 -10.15
C ILE A 92 -6.18 -5.08 -9.31
N CYS A 93 -4.86 -5.01 -9.24
CA CYS A 93 -4.13 -4.03 -8.45
C CYS A 93 -3.72 -2.82 -9.31
N ARG A 94 -4.71 -2.11 -9.89
CA ARG A 94 -4.42 -0.99 -10.81
C ARG A 94 -3.59 0.14 -10.17
N TRP A 95 -3.62 0.29 -8.85
CA TRP A 95 -2.80 1.28 -8.13
C TRP A 95 -1.32 0.91 -8.05
N GLU A 96 -0.95 -0.34 -8.28
CA GLU A 96 0.46 -0.78 -8.37
C GLU A 96 1.08 -0.41 -9.72
N GLN A 97 0.26 0.00 -10.69
CA GLN A 97 0.74 0.34 -12.03
C GLN A 97 1.41 1.71 -12.03
N ILE A 98 2.66 1.74 -12.52
CA ILE A 98 3.44 2.98 -12.62
C ILE A 98 2.82 3.85 -13.71
N LYS A 99 2.27 4.98 -13.29
CA LYS A 99 1.85 6.03 -14.21
C LYS A 99 3.08 6.82 -14.66
N LEU A 100 3.37 6.75 -15.95
CA LEU A 100 4.38 7.59 -16.58
C LEU A 100 3.82 9.01 -16.74
N ILE A 101 4.58 9.99 -16.26
CA ILE A 101 4.27 11.43 -16.23
C ILE A 101 5.36 12.22 -16.95
#